data_AF-J4TEH4-F1
#
_entry.id   AF-J4TEH4-F1
#
_cell.length_a   1.000
_cell.length_b   1.000
_cell.length_c   1.000
_cell.angle_alpha   90.00
_cell.angle_beta   90.00
_cell.angle_gamma   90.00
#
_symmetry.space_group_name_H-M   'P 1'
#
loop_
_entity.id
_entity.type
_entity.pdbx_description
1 polymer ?
#
loop_
_entity_poly.entity_id
_entity_poly.type
_entity_poly.pdbx_seq_one_letter_code
_entity_poly.pdbx_strand_id
1 'polypeptide(L)'
;MSGDGLSLLIIGGYGTFGGRLARLLGDEPRLRLLIAGRSLAKADDFVADLRTPKDGAEGLGSSALGARLQAVAFDRDGDLTEQLTRLQPDLVVDASGPFQSFGEDPYKVVRACIGLSIDYADLADSTGFVASIGGLDAEAKAEGIFALSGLSSLPALSFAALDVMAPQFARIDSVAAGIAPSSHVKIGRNVVGAIASYAGKKVPRLRDGKPSSGRGLIEAMRVIVAPPGAVPLRSHTFLLVDAPDLALLPVRFAGLQSTFTGVATEPQPLQRLLSLAARLVHLGLLPSLTPFARLMQRASHAFATGEHRGGMFVYASGIDGAGKRLTAGWHLIAEGDDGPFIPVISVAVLVRRLLAGQRPAPGARPAAGELRLDDFEAAFRRFSITTGIRTECEADRQPLYREILGSAFERLPPAVAVIHAGGARTASGQARIERGGGWLARLVARLIGFPAAGEDVPVTVRFVAEGDREIWTRTFGDNSFRSIQLEGKGRDRHLLAEVFGPFRVLVALVPEGNKLRLVVRGWRFCGMPLPLFLAPGGETYEEERDGRFHFHVEIGGPLTGLVVRYTGWLVVE
;
A
#
# COMPACT_ATOMS: atom_id res chain seq x y z
N MET A 1 40.08 -6.18 -2.80
CA MET A 1 39.50 -5.42 -3.94
C MET A 1 38.83 -4.21 -3.33
N SER A 2 39.32 -3.01 -3.63
CA SER A 2 38.93 -1.74 -2.99
C SER A 2 37.43 -1.52 -3.13
N GLY A 3 36.72 -1.55 -1.99
CA GLY A 3 35.30 -1.22 -1.92
C GLY A 3 35.17 0.29 -1.97
N ASP A 4 35.02 0.85 -3.16
CA ASP A 4 34.86 2.29 -3.37
C ASP A 4 33.62 2.78 -2.61
N GLY A 5 33.85 3.72 -1.69
CA GLY A 5 32.77 4.37 -0.96
C GLY A 5 32.04 5.36 -1.86
N LEU A 6 30.74 5.55 -1.64
CA LEU A 6 29.89 6.46 -2.41
C LEU A 6 29.48 7.67 -1.55
N SER A 7 29.72 8.87 -2.07
CA SER A 7 29.38 10.16 -1.48
C SER A 7 28.03 10.65 -2.00
N LEU A 8 27.03 10.71 -1.12
CA LEU A 8 25.65 11.06 -1.43
C LEU A 8 25.27 12.40 -0.83
N LEU A 9 24.92 13.38 -1.67
CA LEU A 9 24.35 14.66 -1.23
C LEU A 9 22.83 14.59 -1.20
N ILE A 10 22.22 14.76 -0.01
CA ILE A 10 20.76 14.79 0.13
C ILE A 10 20.30 16.23 0.35
N ILE A 11 19.78 16.87 -0.70
CA ILE A 11 19.22 18.22 -0.62
C ILE A 11 17.86 18.14 0.08
N GLY A 12 17.69 18.94 1.14
CA GLY A 12 16.55 18.78 2.04
C GLY A 12 16.72 17.59 2.99
N GLY A 13 17.97 17.25 3.34
CA GLY A 13 18.35 16.06 4.09
C GLY A 13 17.79 15.94 5.50
N TYR A 14 17.39 17.06 6.12
CA TYR A 14 16.68 17.07 7.42
C TYR A 14 15.16 17.35 7.27
N GLY A 15 14.65 17.31 6.05
CA GLY A 15 13.22 17.40 5.74
C GLY A 15 12.50 16.07 5.93
N THR A 16 11.20 16.04 5.64
CA THR A 16 10.36 14.84 5.84
C THR A 16 10.83 13.63 5.04
N PHE A 17 11.15 13.79 3.76
CA PHE A 17 11.63 12.68 2.93
C PHE A 17 13.14 12.51 3.01
N GLY A 18 13.92 13.59 2.85
CA GLY A 18 15.39 13.51 2.97
C GLY A 18 15.86 12.90 4.29
N GLY A 19 15.20 13.25 5.40
CA GLY A 19 15.53 12.67 6.71
C GLY A 19 15.17 11.20 6.85
N ARG A 20 14.10 10.73 6.19
CA ARG A 20 13.77 9.30 6.12
C ARG A 20 14.78 8.55 5.27
N LEU A 21 15.19 9.11 4.14
CA LEU A 21 16.23 8.52 3.31
C LEU A 21 17.55 8.39 4.08
N ALA A 22 17.95 9.43 4.82
CA ALA A 22 19.14 9.41 5.66
C ALA A 22 19.06 8.29 6.73
N ARG A 23 17.90 8.08 7.35
CA ARG A 23 17.68 6.97 8.30
C ARG A 23 17.79 5.58 7.64
N LEU A 24 17.25 5.42 6.43
CA LEU A 24 17.29 4.14 5.70
C LEU A 24 18.68 3.74 5.17
N LEU A 25 19.55 4.73 4.97
CA LEU A 25 20.89 4.55 4.44
C LEU A 25 21.98 4.68 5.52
N GLY A 26 21.62 5.08 6.75
CA GLY A 26 22.57 5.29 7.84
C GLY A 26 23.30 4.02 8.27
N ASP A 27 22.74 2.85 8.00
CA ASP A 27 23.30 1.52 8.30
C ASP A 27 24.42 1.09 7.34
N GLU A 28 24.61 1.76 6.20
CA GLU A 28 25.52 1.32 5.15
C GLU A 28 26.93 1.94 5.28
N PRO A 29 27.97 1.15 5.64
CA PRO A 29 29.30 1.67 5.93
C PRO A 29 30.08 2.20 4.73
N ARG A 30 29.66 1.85 3.51
CA ARG A 30 30.29 2.35 2.28
C ARG A 30 29.80 3.76 1.90
N LEU A 31 28.84 4.34 2.63
CA LEU A 31 28.29 5.65 2.31
C LEU A 31 28.93 6.78 3.11
N ARG A 32 29.19 7.89 2.42
CA ARG A 32 29.34 9.22 3.00
C ARG A 32 28.05 9.99 2.71
N LEU A 33 27.25 10.26 3.74
CA LEU A 33 25.99 10.99 3.60
C LEU A 33 26.19 12.46 3.96
N LEU A 34 26.05 13.34 2.97
CA LEU A 34 26.03 14.79 3.14
C LEU A 34 24.58 15.24 3.36
N ILE A 35 24.23 15.53 4.61
CA ILE A 35 22.89 15.98 4.99
C ILE A 35 22.80 17.48 4.76
N ALA A 36 22.07 17.88 3.71
CA ALA A 36 22.16 19.22 3.18
C ALA A 36 20.85 20.02 3.27
N GLY A 37 20.98 21.31 3.54
CA GLY A 37 19.90 22.28 3.41
C GLY A 37 20.38 23.70 3.75
N ARG A 38 19.48 24.68 3.67
CA ARG A 38 19.82 26.10 3.87
C ARG A 38 20.35 26.43 5.26
N SER A 39 20.05 25.61 6.27
CA SER A 39 20.45 25.86 7.66
C SER A 39 21.40 24.76 8.12
N LEU A 40 22.69 25.10 8.22
CA LEU A 40 23.72 24.19 8.74
C LEU A 40 23.37 23.71 10.15
N ALA A 41 22.94 24.63 11.04
CA ALA A 41 22.54 24.29 12.40
C ALA A 41 21.44 23.21 12.47
N LYS A 42 20.43 23.27 11.58
CA LYS A 42 19.39 22.23 11.52
C LYS A 42 19.91 20.89 11.00
N ALA A 43 20.88 20.94 10.07
CA ALA A 43 21.54 19.73 9.59
C ALA A 43 22.40 19.10 10.70
N ASP A 44 23.14 19.91 11.46
CA ASP A 44 23.91 19.46 12.62
C ASP A 44 23.02 18.84 13.70
N ASP A 45 21.93 19.52 14.09
CA ASP A 45 20.96 19.01 15.05
C ASP A 45 20.38 17.65 14.62
N PHE A 46 20.09 17.51 13.33
CA PHE A 46 19.57 16.27 12.76
C PHE A 46 20.62 15.16 12.73
N VAL A 47 21.88 15.46 12.36
CA VAL A 47 22.97 14.48 12.39
C VAL A 47 23.26 14.03 13.84
N ALA A 48 23.17 14.95 14.80
CA ALA A 48 23.28 14.61 16.22
C ALA A 48 22.14 13.69 16.68
N ASP A 49 20.90 13.98 16.27
CA ASP A 49 19.73 13.13 16.55
C ASP A 49 19.85 11.73 15.90
N LEU A 50 20.40 11.64 14.68
CA LEU A 50 20.67 10.34 14.05
C LEU A 50 21.70 9.50 14.80
N ARG A 51 22.74 10.13 15.36
CA ARG A 51 23.80 9.45 16.13
C ARG A 51 23.33 9.01 17.51
N THR A 52 22.50 9.84 18.14
CA THR A 52 22.00 9.61 19.49
C THR A 52 20.51 9.97 19.54
N PRO A 53 19.61 9.02 19.20
CA PRO A 53 18.18 9.28 19.15
C PRO A 53 17.65 9.75 20.51
N LYS A 54 16.99 10.91 20.54
CA LYS A 54 16.51 11.53 21.80
C LYS A 54 15.44 10.72 22.53
N ASP A 55 14.69 9.88 21.82
CA ASP A 55 13.53 9.17 22.36
C ASP A 55 13.83 7.72 22.75
N GLY A 56 15.09 7.27 22.68
CA GLY A 56 15.47 5.86 22.94
C GLY A 56 14.83 4.83 21.98
N ALA A 57 14.05 5.30 21.00
CA ALA A 57 13.44 4.48 19.99
C ALA A 57 14.52 4.00 19.01
N GLU A 58 14.79 2.70 19.02
CA GLU A 58 15.31 1.96 17.88
C GLU A 58 14.24 1.96 16.77
N GLY A 59 13.93 3.14 16.22
CA GLY A 59 13.10 3.24 15.03
C GLY A 59 13.79 2.54 13.86
N LEU A 60 13.05 2.20 12.81
CA LEU A 60 13.62 1.62 11.58
C LEU A 60 14.73 2.51 11.00
N GLY A 61 15.97 2.11 11.33
CA GLY A 61 17.21 2.87 11.19
C GLY A 61 18.13 2.47 12.34
N SER A 62 19.20 1.73 12.06
CA SER A 62 20.12 1.33 13.14
C SER A 62 20.73 2.57 13.80
N SER A 63 20.73 2.63 15.13
CA SER A 63 21.60 3.54 15.88
C SER A 63 23.09 3.17 15.71
N ALA A 64 23.38 1.94 15.25
CA ALA A 64 24.69 1.57 14.72
C ALA A 64 24.83 2.14 13.30
N LEU A 65 25.07 3.45 13.24
CA LEU A 65 25.38 4.11 11.99
C LEU A 65 26.70 3.55 11.43
N GLY A 66 26.61 2.88 10.29
CA GLY A 66 27.77 2.50 9.49
C GLY A 66 28.26 3.67 8.64
N ALA A 67 27.33 4.48 8.12
CA ALA A 67 27.62 5.55 7.19
C ALA A 67 28.35 6.73 7.84
N ARG A 68 29.23 7.38 7.08
CA ARG A 68 29.89 8.64 7.48
C ARG A 68 28.93 9.81 7.26
N LEU A 69 28.29 10.28 8.33
CA LEU A 69 27.37 11.43 8.27
C LEU A 69 28.11 12.76 8.39
N GLN A 70 27.80 13.71 7.50
CA GLN A 70 28.29 15.08 7.54
C GLN A 70 27.15 16.07 7.29
N ALA A 71 26.94 17.02 8.19
CA ALA A 71 26.03 18.13 7.97
C ALA A 71 26.70 19.17 7.05
N VAL A 72 25.95 19.68 6.07
CA VAL A 72 26.46 20.70 5.14
C VAL A 72 25.40 21.76 4.85
N ALA A 73 25.84 23.02 4.69
CA ALA A 73 24.99 24.07 4.13
C ALA A 73 24.92 23.88 2.62
N PHE A 74 23.70 23.87 2.09
CA PHE A 74 23.47 23.86 0.65
C PHE A 74 22.22 24.67 0.32
N ASP A 75 22.37 25.66 -0.54
CA ASP A 75 21.27 26.44 -1.09
C ASP A 75 21.11 26.12 -2.57
N ARG A 76 19.95 25.54 -2.92
CA ARG A 76 19.58 25.20 -4.30
C ARG A 76 19.51 26.41 -5.22
N ASP A 77 19.28 27.60 -4.65
CA ASP A 77 19.15 28.86 -5.38
C ASP A 77 20.45 29.71 -5.32
N GLY A 78 21.49 29.20 -4.66
CA GLY A 78 22.82 29.81 -4.62
C GLY A 78 23.73 29.41 -5.79
N ASP A 79 25.04 29.60 -5.61
CA ASP A 79 26.06 29.16 -6.57
C ASP A 79 26.21 27.64 -6.51
N LEU A 80 25.55 26.94 -7.43
CA LEU A 80 25.54 25.48 -7.46
C LEU A 80 26.91 24.89 -7.83
N THR A 81 27.63 25.54 -8.73
CA THR A 81 28.94 25.05 -9.21
C THR A 81 29.96 25.10 -8.08
N GLU A 82 30.05 26.22 -7.35
CA GLU A 82 30.95 26.34 -6.19
C GLU A 82 30.61 25.30 -5.11
N GLN A 83 29.33 25.21 -4.74
CA GLN A 83 28.89 24.33 -3.67
C GLN A 83 29.14 22.86 -3.99
N LEU A 84 28.82 22.41 -5.21
CA LEU A 84 29.02 21.02 -5.64
C LEU A 84 30.50 20.68 -5.80
N THR A 85 31.30 21.60 -6.36
CA THR A 85 32.76 21.42 -6.51
C THR A 85 33.43 21.27 -5.14
N ARG A 86 33.02 22.05 -4.15
CA ARG A 86 33.54 21.97 -2.78
C ARG A 86 33.15 20.66 -2.07
N LEU A 87 31.94 20.16 -2.32
CA LEU A 87 31.39 19.00 -1.62
C LEU A 87 31.80 17.66 -2.25
N GLN A 88 32.06 17.65 -3.56
CA GLN A 88 32.42 16.47 -4.36
C GLN A 88 31.52 15.24 -4.10
N PRO A 89 30.19 15.35 -4.28
CA PRO A 89 29.32 14.18 -4.25
C PRO A 89 29.43 13.36 -5.54
N ASP A 90 29.27 12.04 -5.42
CA ASP A 90 29.13 11.15 -6.57
C ASP A 90 27.68 11.13 -7.09
N LEU A 91 26.72 11.31 -6.16
CA LEU A 91 25.29 11.36 -6.45
C LEU A 91 24.62 12.48 -5.66
N VAL A 92 23.77 13.26 -6.33
CA VAL A 92 22.86 14.24 -5.72
C VAL A 92 21.45 13.68 -5.70
N VAL A 93 20.80 13.67 -4.53
CA VAL A 93 19.38 13.38 -4.36
C VAL A 93 18.64 14.64 -3.93
N ASP A 94 17.75 15.14 -4.79
CA ASP A 94 16.87 16.26 -4.46
C ASP A 94 15.59 15.78 -3.76
N ALA A 95 15.50 16.07 -2.45
CA ALA A 95 14.30 15.85 -1.63
C ALA A 95 13.69 17.17 -1.13
N SER A 96 14.00 18.31 -1.78
CA SER A 96 13.71 19.67 -1.29
C SER A 96 12.44 20.32 -1.84
N GLY A 97 11.48 19.52 -2.34
CA GLY A 97 10.21 20.00 -2.92
C GLY A 97 9.42 20.99 -2.05
N PRO A 98 8.34 21.61 -2.56
CA PRO A 98 7.52 21.10 -3.66
C PRO A 98 8.09 21.47 -5.04
N PHE A 99 8.12 20.50 -5.94
CA PHE A 99 8.66 20.63 -7.30
C PHE A 99 7.74 21.47 -8.22
N GLN A 100 6.48 21.64 -7.81
CA GLN A 100 5.46 22.44 -8.51
C GLN A 100 5.71 23.96 -8.38
N SER A 101 6.59 24.40 -7.48
CA SER A 101 6.89 25.81 -7.24
C SER A 101 8.33 26.19 -7.54
N PHE A 102 9.07 25.35 -8.27
CA PHE A 102 10.37 25.75 -8.75
C PHE A 102 10.18 26.88 -9.77
N GLY A 103 11.05 27.90 -9.68
CA GLY A 103 10.95 29.13 -10.46
C GLY A 103 11.25 28.93 -11.95
N GLU A 104 11.79 29.98 -12.59
CA GLU A 104 11.97 30.00 -14.05
C GLU A 104 12.95 28.94 -14.58
N ASP A 105 13.96 28.55 -13.79
CA ASP A 105 14.85 27.43 -14.10
C ASP A 105 14.66 26.27 -13.10
N PRO A 106 13.70 25.36 -13.35
CA PRO A 106 13.44 24.24 -12.46
C PRO A 106 14.57 23.22 -12.45
N TYR A 107 15.37 23.12 -13.52
CA TYR A 107 16.40 22.09 -13.68
C TYR A 107 17.83 22.59 -13.41
N LYS A 108 18.00 23.78 -12.82
CA LYS A 108 19.32 24.36 -12.47
C LYS A 108 20.25 23.38 -11.74
N VAL A 109 19.72 22.57 -10.81
CA VAL A 109 20.50 21.57 -10.05
C VAL A 109 20.95 20.44 -10.97
N VAL A 110 20.06 19.96 -11.85
CA VAL A 110 20.36 18.89 -12.81
C VAL A 110 21.45 19.35 -13.77
N ARG A 111 21.35 20.57 -14.32
CA ARG A 111 22.35 21.15 -15.21
C ARG A 111 23.70 21.34 -14.53
N ALA A 112 23.72 21.77 -13.27
CA ALA A 112 24.95 21.86 -12.50
C ALA A 112 25.59 20.48 -12.26
N CYS A 113 24.77 19.44 -12.02
CA CYS A 113 25.26 18.07 -11.91
C CYS A 113 25.84 17.55 -13.23
N ILE A 114 25.16 17.79 -14.36
CA ILE A 114 25.67 17.46 -15.71
C ILE A 114 27.03 18.14 -15.93
N GLY A 115 27.12 19.45 -15.72
CA GLY A 115 28.37 20.20 -15.95
C GLY A 115 29.55 19.84 -15.04
N LEU A 116 29.30 19.07 -13.98
CA LEU A 116 30.32 18.57 -13.06
C LEU A 116 30.47 17.04 -13.09
N SER A 117 29.80 16.38 -14.05
CA SER A 117 29.76 14.92 -14.19
C SER A 117 29.33 14.17 -12.92
N ILE A 118 28.32 14.70 -12.21
CA ILE A 118 27.72 14.13 -10.99
C ILE A 118 26.38 13.47 -11.31
N ASP A 119 26.14 12.25 -10.84
CA ASP A 119 24.84 11.59 -11.05
C ASP A 119 23.71 12.30 -10.28
N TYR A 120 22.50 12.29 -10.83
CA TYR A 120 21.34 12.99 -10.24
C TYR A 120 20.13 12.07 -10.07
N ALA A 121 19.43 12.26 -8.94
CA ALA A 121 18.17 11.63 -8.60
C ALA A 121 17.25 12.60 -7.86
N ASP A 122 15.94 12.43 -7.96
CA ASP A 122 14.97 13.19 -7.16
C ASP A 122 13.74 12.38 -6.75
N LEU A 123 12.99 12.93 -5.78
CA LEU A 123 11.72 12.39 -5.29
C LEU A 123 10.51 13.13 -5.87
N ALA A 124 10.63 13.72 -7.05
CA ALA A 124 9.62 14.61 -7.60
C ALA A 124 8.28 13.91 -7.85
N ASP A 125 7.20 14.59 -7.45
CA ASP A 125 5.81 14.20 -7.67
C ASP A 125 5.08 15.16 -8.63
N SER A 126 5.80 16.11 -9.23
CA SER A 126 5.27 17.08 -10.19
C SER A 126 5.25 16.50 -11.59
N THR A 127 4.07 16.39 -12.20
CA THR A 127 3.89 15.83 -13.54
C THR A 127 4.73 16.54 -14.58
N GLY A 128 4.73 17.88 -14.59
CA GLY A 128 5.48 18.68 -15.56
C GLY A 128 7.00 18.55 -15.39
N PHE A 129 7.47 18.50 -14.14
CA PHE A 129 8.89 18.34 -13.82
C PHE A 129 9.40 16.95 -14.23
N VAL A 130 8.69 15.90 -13.81
CA VAL A 130 9.12 14.52 -14.12
C VAL A 130 9.04 14.25 -15.62
N ALA A 131 7.95 14.64 -16.30
CA ALA A 131 7.78 14.35 -17.72
C ALA A 131 8.76 15.10 -18.64
N SER A 132 9.25 16.28 -18.22
CA SER A 132 10.10 17.12 -19.09
C SER A 132 11.61 16.97 -18.85
N ILE A 133 12.02 16.16 -17.86
CA ILE A 133 13.45 15.89 -17.58
C ILE A 133 14.20 15.34 -18.79
N GLY A 134 13.51 14.63 -19.69
CA GLY A 134 14.07 14.08 -20.93
C GLY A 134 14.65 15.13 -21.89
N GLY A 135 14.30 16.42 -21.70
CA GLY A 135 14.92 17.51 -22.45
C GLY A 135 16.43 17.65 -22.23
N LEU A 136 16.98 17.09 -21.15
CA LEU A 136 18.41 17.11 -20.81
C LEU A 136 19.14 15.80 -21.18
N ASP A 137 18.47 14.86 -21.87
CA ASP A 137 19.00 13.51 -22.11
C ASP A 137 20.30 13.51 -22.91
N ALA A 138 20.38 14.32 -23.97
CA ALA A 138 21.56 14.41 -24.81
C ALA A 138 22.78 14.95 -24.03
N GLU A 139 22.57 15.98 -23.20
CA GLU A 139 23.62 16.56 -22.36
C GLU A 139 24.12 15.56 -21.31
N ALA A 140 23.20 14.89 -20.61
CA ALA A 140 23.55 13.87 -19.63
C ALA A 140 24.29 12.67 -20.24
N LYS A 141 23.91 12.23 -21.44
CA LYS A 141 24.61 11.16 -22.17
C LYS A 141 26.02 11.55 -22.58
N ALA A 142 26.23 12.79 -23.03
CA ALA A 142 27.55 13.29 -23.43
C ALA A 142 28.54 13.25 -22.26
N GLU A 143 28.07 13.56 -21.05
CA GLU A 143 28.86 13.51 -19.81
C GLU A 143 28.92 12.12 -19.16
N GLY A 144 28.21 11.13 -19.71
CA GLY A 144 28.20 9.76 -19.19
C GLY A 144 27.52 9.61 -17.83
N ILE A 145 26.66 10.56 -17.42
CA ILE A 145 25.91 10.53 -16.16
C ILE A 145 24.46 10.10 -16.34
N PHE A 146 23.81 9.63 -15.28
CA PHE A 146 22.36 9.49 -15.27
C PHE A 146 21.69 10.62 -14.49
N ALA A 147 20.51 11.02 -14.93
CA ALA A 147 19.62 11.92 -14.21
C ALA A 147 18.20 11.33 -14.18
N LEU A 148 17.78 10.82 -13.01
CA LEU A 148 16.52 10.11 -12.84
C LEU A 148 15.52 10.92 -12.02
N SER A 149 14.39 11.28 -12.63
CA SER A 149 13.33 12.05 -11.96
C SER A 149 12.15 11.21 -11.54
N GLY A 150 11.63 11.44 -10.33
CA GLY A 150 10.46 10.72 -9.79
C GLY A 150 10.79 9.35 -9.19
N LEU A 151 11.90 9.22 -8.47
CA LEU A 151 12.22 8.02 -7.67
C LEU A 151 11.36 7.94 -6.41
N SER A 152 10.04 7.86 -6.59
CA SER A 152 9.04 7.84 -5.52
C SER A 152 8.02 6.72 -5.72
N SER A 153 6.95 6.70 -4.93
CA SER A 153 5.83 5.77 -5.11
C SER A 153 5.19 5.91 -6.49
N LEU A 154 5.11 7.15 -6.99
CA LEU A 154 4.63 7.51 -8.32
C LEU A 154 5.72 8.38 -8.97
N PRO A 155 6.34 8.00 -10.10
CA PRO A 155 6.05 6.83 -10.94
C PRO A 155 6.91 5.57 -10.68
N ALA A 156 8.00 5.62 -9.91
CA ALA A 156 8.95 4.49 -9.91
C ALA A 156 8.34 3.16 -9.43
N LEU A 157 7.69 3.14 -8.26
CA LEU A 157 7.07 1.92 -7.74
C LEU A 157 5.83 1.49 -8.53
N SER A 158 5.00 2.44 -8.96
CA SER A 158 3.80 2.11 -9.74
C SER A 158 4.12 1.49 -11.09
N PHE A 159 5.15 1.97 -11.79
CA PHE A 159 5.59 1.38 -13.05
C PHE A 159 6.27 0.03 -12.83
N ALA A 160 7.06 -0.13 -11.77
CA ALA A 160 7.62 -1.43 -11.41
C ALA A 160 6.52 -2.49 -11.19
N ALA A 161 5.41 -2.11 -10.54
CA ALA A 161 4.24 -2.98 -10.41
C ALA A 161 3.54 -3.27 -11.74
N LEU A 162 3.39 -2.27 -12.61
CA LEU A 162 2.81 -2.45 -13.95
C LEU A 162 3.66 -3.38 -14.82
N ASP A 163 4.99 -3.26 -14.77
CA ASP A 163 5.90 -4.04 -15.61
C ASP A 163 5.81 -5.55 -15.31
N VAL A 164 5.49 -5.94 -14.07
CA VAL A 164 5.25 -7.34 -13.69
C VAL A 164 3.87 -7.84 -14.14
N MET A 165 2.86 -6.96 -14.16
CA MET A 165 1.50 -7.33 -14.57
C MET A 165 1.31 -7.31 -16.09
N ALA A 166 2.00 -6.41 -16.80
CA ALA A 166 1.81 -6.17 -18.23
C ALA A 166 1.94 -7.41 -19.13
N PRO A 167 2.87 -8.37 -18.88
CA PRO A 167 3.00 -9.58 -19.70
C PRO A 167 1.75 -10.47 -19.73
N GLN A 168 0.83 -10.33 -18.78
CA GLN A 168 -0.44 -11.09 -18.75
C GLN A 168 -1.46 -10.57 -19.79
N PHE A 169 -1.24 -9.35 -20.32
CA PHE A 169 -2.16 -8.68 -21.24
C PHE A 169 -1.65 -8.76 -22.67
N ALA A 170 -2.54 -9.09 -23.61
CA ALA A 170 -2.30 -8.82 -25.03
C ALA A 170 -2.47 -7.32 -25.33
N ARG A 171 -3.39 -6.66 -24.63
CA ARG A 171 -3.62 -5.21 -24.71
C ARG A 171 -4.15 -4.69 -23.38
N ILE A 172 -3.59 -3.58 -22.92
CA ILE A 172 -4.05 -2.87 -21.73
C ILE A 172 -4.93 -1.71 -22.18
N ASP A 173 -6.18 -1.68 -21.71
CA ASP A 173 -7.18 -0.67 -22.03
C ASP A 173 -7.25 0.42 -20.97
N SER A 174 -7.01 0.10 -19.69
CA SER A 174 -7.05 1.10 -18.63
C SER A 174 -6.04 0.82 -17.54
N VAL A 175 -5.45 1.90 -17.02
CA VAL A 175 -4.56 1.84 -15.85
C VAL A 175 -5.05 2.80 -14.78
N ALA A 176 -5.11 2.32 -13.55
CA ALA A 176 -5.44 3.15 -12.40
C ALA A 176 -4.44 2.93 -11.27
N ALA A 177 -4.01 4.00 -10.60
CA ALA A 177 -3.17 3.90 -9.42
C ALA A 177 -3.71 4.79 -8.30
N GLY A 178 -3.34 4.50 -7.06
CA GLY A 178 -3.63 5.43 -5.98
C GLY A 178 -2.95 5.10 -4.67
N ILE A 179 -2.81 6.14 -3.85
CA ILE A 179 -2.17 6.08 -2.53
C ILE A 179 -3.16 6.53 -1.46
N ALA A 180 -3.24 5.76 -0.39
CA ALA A 180 -4.01 6.05 0.81
C ALA A 180 -3.07 6.04 2.02
N PRO A 181 -2.44 7.17 2.40
CA PRO A 181 -1.66 7.22 3.62
C PRO A 181 -2.53 6.92 4.85
N SER A 182 -1.92 6.37 5.90
CA SER A 182 -2.62 6.21 7.18
C SER A 182 -3.03 7.59 7.74
N SER A 183 -4.18 7.65 8.42
CA SER A 183 -4.67 8.84 9.11
C SER A 183 -3.73 9.36 10.20
N HIS A 184 -2.86 8.50 10.74
CA HIS A 184 -1.89 8.87 11.78
C HIS A 184 -0.60 9.45 11.22
N VAL A 185 -0.38 9.37 9.90
CA VAL A 185 0.82 9.93 9.27
C VAL A 185 0.77 11.45 9.28
N LYS A 186 1.82 12.06 9.83
CA LYS A 186 2.01 13.51 9.80
C LYS A 186 2.45 13.96 8.40
N ILE A 187 1.47 14.33 7.57
CA ILE A 187 1.74 14.85 6.22
C ILE A 187 2.45 16.21 6.31
N GLY A 188 3.54 16.36 5.56
CA GLY A 188 4.34 17.59 5.51
C GLY A 188 3.63 18.73 4.76
N ARG A 189 4.00 19.97 5.07
CA ARG A 189 3.39 21.19 4.47
C ARG A 189 3.54 21.25 2.96
N ASN A 190 4.65 20.76 2.42
CA ASN A 190 4.95 20.82 1.00
C ASN A 190 4.00 19.92 0.20
N VAL A 191 3.71 18.71 0.72
CA VAL A 191 2.73 17.79 0.13
C VAL A 191 1.32 18.39 0.17
N VAL A 192 0.90 18.95 1.31
CA VAL A 192 -0.42 19.62 1.41
C VAL A 192 -0.50 20.83 0.49
N GLY A 193 0.58 21.61 0.36
CA GLY A 193 0.68 22.74 -0.55
C GLY A 193 0.58 22.33 -2.02
N ALA A 194 1.25 21.25 -2.42
CA ALA A 194 1.13 20.65 -3.75
C ALA A 194 -0.31 20.23 -4.03
N ILE A 195 -0.95 19.48 -3.12
CA ILE A 195 -2.36 19.07 -3.23
C ILE A 195 -3.29 20.28 -3.38
N ALA A 196 -3.09 21.31 -2.56
CA ALA A 196 -3.90 22.52 -2.58
C ALA A 196 -3.72 23.34 -3.87
N SER A 197 -2.57 23.21 -4.56
CA SER A 197 -2.26 23.98 -5.78
C SER A 197 -3.10 23.57 -6.99
N TYR A 198 -3.47 22.28 -7.10
CA TYR A 198 -4.28 21.75 -8.22
C TYR A 198 -5.72 21.40 -7.83
N ALA A 199 -6.10 21.55 -6.56
CA ALA A 199 -7.46 21.31 -6.07
C ALA A 199 -8.49 22.13 -6.87
N GLY A 200 -9.47 21.45 -7.49
CA GLY A 200 -10.52 22.07 -8.31
C GLY A 200 -10.07 22.50 -9.72
N LYS A 201 -8.77 22.41 -10.04
CA LYS A 201 -8.20 22.76 -11.34
C LYS A 201 -8.21 21.57 -12.30
N LYS A 202 -7.89 21.85 -13.56
CA LYS A 202 -7.76 20.84 -14.61
C LYS A 202 -6.49 20.01 -14.38
N VAL A 203 -6.64 18.69 -14.40
CA VAL A 203 -5.53 17.71 -14.32
C VAL A 203 -5.53 16.91 -15.63
N PRO A 204 -4.38 16.80 -16.33
CA PRO A 204 -4.31 16.03 -17.58
C PRO A 204 -4.60 14.54 -17.32
N ARG A 205 -5.33 13.89 -18.22
CA ARG A 205 -5.58 12.45 -18.19
C ARG A 205 -6.00 11.94 -19.55
N LEU A 206 -5.97 10.62 -19.74
CA LEU A 206 -6.55 9.98 -20.90
C LEU A 206 -7.99 9.51 -20.60
N ARG A 207 -8.91 9.75 -21.53
CA ARG A 207 -10.28 9.22 -21.46
C ARG A 207 -10.80 8.92 -22.87
N ASP A 208 -11.40 7.75 -23.04
CA ASP A 208 -11.91 7.24 -24.32
C ASP A 208 -10.84 7.31 -25.43
N GLY A 209 -9.58 6.98 -25.07
CA GLY A 209 -8.42 6.98 -25.96
C GLY A 209 -7.90 8.36 -26.35
N LYS A 210 -8.46 9.44 -25.78
CA LYS A 210 -8.11 10.82 -26.14
C LYS A 210 -7.55 11.60 -24.95
N PRO A 211 -6.54 12.45 -25.17
CA PRO A 211 -6.11 13.41 -24.16
C PRO A 211 -7.30 14.27 -23.71
N SER A 212 -7.52 14.32 -22.40
CA SER A 212 -8.63 15.00 -21.74
C SER A 212 -8.14 15.68 -20.46
N SER A 213 -9.02 16.40 -19.80
CA SER A 213 -8.75 16.99 -18.49
C SER A 213 -9.80 16.55 -17.48
N GLY A 214 -9.31 16.04 -16.35
CA GLY A 214 -10.10 15.80 -15.16
C GLY A 214 -10.10 16.98 -14.22
N ARG A 215 -10.89 16.87 -13.16
CA ARG A 215 -10.94 17.88 -12.10
C ARG A 215 -10.29 17.36 -10.82
N GLY A 216 -9.18 18.00 -10.43
CA GLY A 216 -8.40 17.62 -9.26
C GLY A 216 -9.24 17.63 -7.97
N LEU A 217 -9.15 16.56 -7.19
CA LEU A 217 -9.89 16.32 -5.95
C LEU A 217 -11.43 16.27 -6.09
N ILE A 218 -11.97 16.17 -7.31
CA ILE A 218 -13.42 16.11 -7.55
C ILE A 218 -13.81 14.78 -8.17
N GLU A 219 -13.11 14.38 -9.24
CA GLU A 219 -13.32 13.08 -9.85
C GLU A 219 -12.80 11.97 -8.94
N ALA A 220 -13.48 10.83 -8.95
CA ALA A 220 -13.27 9.83 -7.92
C ALA A 220 -13.44 8.40 -8.44
N MET A 221 -12.67 7.50 -7.84
CA MET A 221 -12.78 6.05 -8.02
C MET A 221 -12.87 5.40 -6.65
N ARG A 222 -13.71 4.37 -6.50
CA ARG A 222 -13.79 3.60 -5.26
C ARG A 222 -12.94 2.34 -5.40
N VAL A 223 -12.04 2.13 -4.44
CA VAL A 223 -11.12 0.99 -4.45
C VAL A 223 -10.99 0.42 -3.04
N ILE A 224 -10.75 -0.88 -2.96
CA ILE A 224 -10.33 -1.58 -1.75
C ILE A 224 -8.90 -2.02 -1.99
N VAL A 225 -7.96 -1.56 -1.14
CA VAL A 225 -6.59 -2.04 -1.21
C VAL A 225 -6.51 -3.35 -0.43
N ALA A 226 -6.28 -4.44 -1.14
CA ALA A 226 -6.34 -5.80 -0.59
C ALA A 226 -5.18 -6.64 -1.12
N PRO A 227 -3.98 -6.62 -0.52
CA PRO A 227 -2.97 -7.61 -0.85
C PRO A 227 -3.47 -9.02 -0.48
N PRO A 228 -3.14 -10.05 -1.29
CA PRO A 228 -3.42 -11.45 -0.99
C PRO A 228 -2.99 -11.89 0.42
N GLY A 229 -3.91 -12.50 1.16
CA GLY A 229 -3.64 -13.08 2.49
C GLY A 229 -3.39 -12.06 3.61
N ALA A 230 -3.80 -10.80 3.44
CA ALA A 230 -3.75 -9.79 4.48
C ALA A 230 -5.14 -9.20 4.74
N VAL A 231 -5.32 -8.58 5.90
CA VAL A 231 -6.55 -7.84 6.19
C VAL A 231 -6.66 -6.65 5.23
N PRO A 232 -7.68 -6.57 4.35
CA PRO A 232 -7.80 -5.46 3.42
C PRO A 232 -8.04 -4.13 4.14
N LEU A 233 -7.68 -3.02 3.50
CA LEU A 233 -8.14 -1.71 3.96
C LEU A 233 -9.66 -1.59 3.78
N ARG A 234 -10.27 -0.66 4.51
CA ARG A 234 -11.66 -0.29 4.25
C ARG A 234 -11.80 0.28 2.84
N SER A 235 -13.00 0.19 2.27
CA SER A 235 -13.26 0.79 0.96
C SER A 235 -13.10 2.31 1.00
N HIS A 236 -12.13 2.82 0.25
CA HIS A 236 -11.83 4.25 0.15
C HIS A 236 -12.33 4.82 -1.17
N THR A 237 -12.67 6.11 -1.14
CA THR A 237 -12.90 6.88 -2.36
C THR A 237 -11.61 7.63 -2.69
N PHE A 238 -10.90 7.25 -3.73
CA PHE A 238 -9.72 7.94 -4.21
C PHE A 238 -10.15 9.10 -5.09
N LEU A 239 -9.58 10.28 -4.86
CA LEU A 239 -9.84 11.48 -5.65
C LEU A 239 -8.69 11.75 -6.61
N LEU A 240 -8.99 12.15 -7.84
CA LEU A 240 -8.01 12.43 -8.88
C LEU A 240 -6.97 13.46 -8.40
N VAL A 241 -5.69 13.16 -8.59
CA VAL A 241 -4.57 14.05 -8.28
C VAL A 241 -3.69 14.27 -9.50
N ASP A 242 -2.96 15.39 -9.51
CA ASP A 242 -1.87 15.57 -10.46
C ASP A 242 -0.68 14.70 -10.02
N ALA A 243 -0.27 13.78 -10.88
CA ALA A 243 0.82 12.84 -10.63
C ALA A 243 1.50 12.44 -11.94
N PRO A 244 2.82 12.17 -11.94
CA PRO A 244 3.60 11.90 -13.16
C PRO A 244 3.05 10.75 -14.00
N ASP A 245 2.52 9.71 -13.37
CA ASP A 245 1.89 8.56 -14.04
C ASP A 245 0.89 8.98 -15.13
N LEU A 246 0.10 10.02 -14.91
CA LEU A 246 -0.91 10.47 -15.87
C LEU A 246 -0.30 10.96 -17.19
N ALA A 247 0.93 11.48 -17.17
CA ALA A 247 1.66 11.89 -18.36
C ALA A 247 2.50 10.74 -18.96
N LEU A 248 3.01 9.84 -18.11
CA LEU A 248 3.93 8.77 -18.53
C LEU A 248 3.20 7.54 -19.08
N LEU A 249 2.01 7.21 -18.57
CA LEU A 249 1.26 6.02 -18.98
C LEU A 249 0.89 6.00 -20.47
N PRO A 250 0.37 7.10 -21.07
CA PRO A 250 0.05 7.13 -22.50
C PRO A 250 1.26 6.95 -23.42
N VAL A 251 2.47 7.31 -22.94
CA VAL A 251 3.73 7.11 -23.68
C VAL A 251 4.19 5.65 -23.56
N ARG A 252 3.99 5.02 -22.40
CA ARG A 252 4.39 3.63 -22.13
C ARG A 252 3.52 2.60 -22.83
N PHE A 253 2.21 2.81 -22.86
CA PHE A 253 1.24 1.85 -23.39
C PHE A 253 0.42 2.44 -24.53
N ALA A 254 0.67 1.96 -25.74
CA ALA A 254 -0.12 2.32 -26.91
C ALA A 254 -1.55 1.77 -26.79
N GLY A 255 -2.54 2.55 -27.23
CA GLY A 255 -3.93 2.11 -27.28
C GLY A 255 -4.71 2.18 -25.96
N LEU A 256 -4.12 2.74 -24.89
CA LEU A 256 -4.83 3.01 -23.64
C LEU A 256 -6.12 3.81 -23.91
N GLN A 257 -7.18 3.44 -23.23
CA GLN A 257 -8.48 4.10 -23.27
C GLN A 257 -8.65 5.06 -22.10
N SER A 258 -8.19 4.70 -20.90
CA SER A 258 -8.35 5.56 -19.73
C SER A 258 -7.24 5.43 -18.70
N THR A 259 -6.96 6.54 -18.01
CA THR A 259 -5.97 6.61 -16.92
C THR A 259 -6.56 7.30 -15.70
N PHE A 260 -6.26 6.80 -14.51
CA PHE A 260 -6.63 7.44 -13.26
C PHE A 260 -5.49 7.34 -12.23
N THR A 261 -5.14 8.45 -11.60
CA THR A 261 -4.22 8.43 -10.45
C THR A 261 -4.85 9.24 -9.33
N GLY A 262 -5.00 8.63 -8.16
CA GLY A 262 -5.78 9.23 -7.07
C GLY A 262 -5.14 9.13 -5.70
N VAL A 263 -5.64 9.96 -4.78
CA VAL A 263 -5.31 9.89 -3.36
C VAL A 263 -6.57 9.67 -2.54
N ALA A 264 -6.50 8.87 -1.49
CA ALA A 264 -7.53 8.80 -0.46
C ALA A 264 -6.94 9.24 0.88
N THR A 265 -7.75 9.91 1.69
CA THR A 265 -7.37 10.28 3.06
C THR A 265 -8.44 9.83 4.05
N GLU A 266 -7.97 9.47 5.25
CA GLU A 266 -8.84 9.27 6.40
C GLU A 266 -8.71 10.44 7.38
N PRO A 267 -9.81 10.85 8.03
CA PRO A 267 -11.16 10.29 7.90
C PRO A 267 -11.87 10.78 6.63
N GLN A 268 -12.63 9.88 5.98
CA GLN A 268 -13.34 10.15 4.72
C GLN A 268 -14.25 11.41 4.72
N PRO A 269 -14.91 11.83 5.84
CA PRO A 269 -15.61 13.10 5.91
C PRO A 269 -14.72 14.33 5.63
N LEU A 270 -13.49 14.34 6.12
CA LEU A 270 -12.54 15.44 5.87
C LEU A 270 -12.16 15.50 4.38
N GLN A 271 -11.98 14.34 3.76
CA GLN A 271 -11.75 14.22 2.32
C GLN A 271 -12.94 14.76 1.50
N ARG A 272 -14.17 14.48 1.94
CA ARG A 272 -15.39 15.00 1.28
C ARG A 272 -15.47 16.53 1.40
N LEU A 273 -15.10 17.09 2.55
CA LEU A 273 -15.02 18.55 2.73
C LEU A 273 -13.97 19.16 1.80
N LEU A 274 -12.81 18.53 1.64
CA LEU A 274 -11.78 18.96 0.69
C LEU A 274 -12.30 18.90 -0.75
N SER A 275 -13.02 17.84 -1.12
CA SER A 275 -13.65 17.73 -2.44
C SER A 275 -14.71 18.82 -2.68
N LEU A 276 -15.49 19.16 -1.65
CA LEU A 276 -16.45 20.27 -1.71
C LEU A 276 -15.73 21.61 -1.91
N ALA A 277 -14.66 21.88 -1.17
CA ALA A 277 -13.85 23.08 -1.34
C ALA A 277 -13.21 23.15 -2.74
N ALA A 278 -12.75 22.02 -3.28
CA ALA A 278 -12.27 21.92 -4.66
C ALA A 278 -13.37 22.25 -5.68
N ARG A 279 -14.63 21.84 -5.44
CA ARG A 279 -15.77 22.24 -6.28
C ARG A 279 -16.03 23.74 -6.25
N LEU A 280 -15.86 24.40 -5.10
CA LEU A 280 -15.97 25.86 -5.02
C LEU A 280 -14.91 26.55 -5.88
N VAL A 281 -13.68 26.03 -5.90
CA VAL A 281 -12.63 26.53 -6.82
C VAL A 281 -13.02 26.30 -8.27
N HIS A 282 -13.50 25.11 -8.59
CA HIS A 282 -13.94 24.78 -9.94
C HIS A 282 -15.08 25.68 -10.44
N LEU A 283 -16.02 26.04 -9.56
CA LEU A 283 -17.14 26.94 -9.87
C LEU A 283 -16.73 28.42 -9.91
N GLY A 284 -15.46 28.75 -9.64
CA GLY A 284 -14.97 30.13 -9.61
C GLY A 284 -15.35 30.91 -8.34
N LEU A 285 -15.92 30.25 -7.32
CA LEU A 285 -16.28 30.88 -6.04
C LEU A 285 -15.05 31.10 -5.14
N LEU A 286 -13.98 30.34 -5.37
CA LEU A 286 -12.68 30.51 -4.72
C LEU A 286 -11.58 30.48 -5.79
N PRO A 287 -10.55 31.33 -5.72
CA PRO A 287 -9.48 31.31 -6.72
C PRO A 287 -8.52 30.11 -6.55
N SER A 288 -8.25 29.69 -5.31
CA SER A 288 -7.34 28.57 -4.98
C SER A 288 -7.54 28.10 -3.54
N LEU A 289 -7.16 26.85 -3.26
CA LEU A 289 -7.05 26.33 -1.89
C LEU A 289 -5.65 26.52 -1.28
N THR A 290 -4.65 26.96 -2.05
CA THR A 290 -3.26 27.16 -1.58
C THR A 290 -3.15 27.99 -0.29
N PRO A 291 -3.89 29.10 -0.10
CA PRO A 291 -3.83 29.88 1.14
C PRO A 291 -4.25 29.08 2.38
N PHE A 292 -5.10 28.07 2.22
CA PHE A 292 -5.63 27.23 3.29
C PHE A 292 -4.74 26.03 3.61
N ALA A 293 -3.60 25.84 2.93
CA ALA A 293 -2.72 24.68 3.12
C ALA A 293 -2.30 24.48 4.60
N ARG A 294 -2.08 25.57 5.35
CA ARG A 294 -1.76 25.47 6.80
C ARG A 294 -2.94 24.95 7.62
N LEU A 295 -4.15 25.40 7.32
CA LEU A 295 -5.37 24.95 7.99
C LEU A 295 -5.66 23.49 7.65
N MET A 296 -5.53 23.12 6.38
CA MET A 296 -5.69 21.75 5.89
C MET A 296 -4.73 20.79 6.61
N GLN A 297 -3.46 21.20 6.76
CA GLN A 297 -2.49 20.39 7.50
C GLN A 297 -2.90 20.20 8.97
N ARG A 298 -3.24 21.30 9.66
CA ARG A 298 -3.66 21.24 11.07
C ARG A 298 -4.89 20.35 11.26
N ALA A 299 -5.87 20.46 10.36
CA ALA A 299 -7.07 19.63 10.38
C ALA A 299 -6.72 18.15 10.18
N SER A 300 -5.82 17.83 9.24
CA SER A 300 -5.36 16.46 9.01
C SER A 300 -4.72 15.86 10.26
N HIS A 301 -3.96 16.63 11.03
CA HIS A 301 -3.32 16.13 12.27
C HIS A 301 -4.31 16.06 13.44
N ALA A 302 -5.21 17.03 13.58
CA ALA A 302 -6.16 17.09 14.69
C ALA A 302 -7.26 16.02 14.61
N PHE A 303 -7.65 15.60 13.41
CA PHE A 303 -8.70 14.62 13.18
C PHE A 303 -8.17 13.24 12.76
N ALA A 304 -6.92 12.92 13.11
CA ALA A 304 -6.29 11.63 12.88
C ALA A 304 -7.06 10.52 13.63
N THR A 305 -7.94 9.84 12.91
CA THR A 305 -8.82 8.78 13.43
C THR A 305 -8.83 7.62 12.45
N GLY A 306 -9.01 6.39 12.95
CA GLY A 306 -8.97 5.19 12.12
C GLY A 306 -7.75 4.32 12.40
N GLU A 307 -7.53 3.36 11.52
CA GLU A 307 -6.47 2.36 11.65
C GLU A 307 -5.10 2.99 11.30
N HIS A 308 -4.05 2.58 12.01
CA HIS A 308 -2.68 2.98 11.67
C HIS A 308 -2.15 2.17 10.49
N ARG A 309 -2.87 2.21 9.36
CA ARG A 309 -2.58 1.44 8.15
C ARG A 309 -2.77 2.34 6.93
N GLY A 310 -1.82 2.30 6.02
CA GLY A 310 -1.89 2.95 4.72
C GLY A 310 -1.82 1.91 3.61
N GLY A 311 -2.05 2.33 2.37
CA GLY A 311 -1.92 1.43 1.24
C GLY A 311 -1.76 2.13 -0.10
N MET A 312 -1.41 1.33 -1.09
CA MET A 312 -1.27 1.74 -2.47
C MET A 312 -1.83 0.64 -3.36
N PHE A 313 -2.40 1.01 -4.50
CA PHE A 313 -2.79 0.06 -5.53
C PHE A 313 -2.34 0.52 -6.90
N VAL A 314 -2.20 -0.45 -7.80
CA VAL A 314 -1.99 -0.27 -9.22
C VAL A 314 -2.83 -1.32 -9.94
N TYR A 315 -3.76 -0.89 -10.77
CA TYR A 315 -4.64 -1.73 -11.58
C TYR A 315 -4.32 -1.57 -13.06
N ALA A 316 -4.35 -2.70 -13.77
CA ALA A 316 -4.43 -2.76 -15.22
C ALA A 316 -5.65 -3.60 -15.62
N SER A 317 -6.42 -3.12 -16.58
CA SER A 317 -7.52 -3.89 -17.19
C SER A 317 -7.40 -3.85 -18.70
N GLY A 318 -7.84 -4.93 -19.35
CA GLY A 318 -7.77 -5.07 -20.80
C GLY A 318 -8.14 -6.47 -21.24
N ILE A 319 -7.42 -6.99 -22.22
CA ILE A 319 -7.61 -8.35 -22.75
C ILE A 319 -6.33 -9.18 -22.63
N ASP A 320 -6.50 -10.46 -22.33
CA ASP A 320 -5.41 -11.44 -22.30
C ASP A 320 -5.07 -11.99 -23.71
N GLY A 321 -4.08 -12.88 -23.79
CA GLY A 321 -3.69 -13.55 -25.03
C GLY A 321 -4.78 -14.42 -25.66
N ALA A 322 -5.82 -14.80 -24.91
CA ALA A 322 -6.98 -15.54 -25.39
C ALA A 322 -8.15 -14.63 -25.80
N GLY A 323 -7.98 -13.31 -25.74
CA GLY A 323 -9.02 -12.32 -26.06
C GLY A 323 -10.10 -12.15 -24.99
N LYS A 324 -9.89 -12.69 -23.78
CA LYS A 324 -10.83 -12.58 -22.65
C LYS A 324 -10.53 -11.33 -21.82
N ARG A 325 -11.54 -10.82 -21.11
CA ARG A 325 -11.33 -9.70 -20.19
C ARG A 325 -10.46 -10.13 -19.01
N LEU A 326 -9.45 -9.32 -18.76
CA LEU A 326 -8.50 -9.48 -17.67
C LEU A 326 -8.45 -8.20 -16.84
N THR A 327 -8.47 -8.33 -15.52
CA THR A 327 -8.09 -7.26 -14.60
C THR A 327 -7.03 -7.78 -13.64
N ALA A 328 -5.91 -7.08 -13.54
CA ALA A 328 -4.83 -7.38 -12.61
C ALA A 328 -4.61 -6.18 -11.69
N GLY A 329 -4.38 -6.43 -10.42
CA GLY A 329 -4.17 -5.42 -9.39
C GLY A 329 -3.02 -5.76 -8.47
N TRP A 330 -1.98 -4.94 -8.48
CA TRP A 330 -0.96 -4.97 -7.44
C TRP A 330 -1.41 -4.09 -6.27
N HIS A 331 -1.32 -4.66 -5.07
CA HIS A 331 -1.76 -4.04 -3.83
C HIS A 331 -0.63 -4.02 -2.82
N LEU A 332 -0.57 -2.94 -2.04
CA LEU A 332 0.35 -2.77 -0.94
C LEU A 332 -0.40 -2.23 0.27
N ILE A 333 -0.19 -2.82 1.45
CA ILE A 333 -0.56 -2.25 2.74
C ILE A 333 0.69 -2.08 3.58
N ALA A 334 0.80 -0.93 4.25
CA ALA A 334 1.82 -0.66 5.24
C ALA A 334 1.17 -0.37 6.59
N GLU A 335 1.68 -0.99 7.64
CA GLU A 335 1.17 -0.85 9.00
C GLU A 335 2.12 0.01 9.86
N GLY A 336 1.55 0.70 10.84
CA GLY A 336 2.30 1.58 11.73
C GLY A 336 3.02 2.72 11.00
N ASP A 337 4.22 3.02 11.48
CA ASP A 337 5.04 4.15 11.03
C ASP A 337 5.91 3.86 9.79
N ASP A 338 5.67 2.73 9.12
CA ASP A 338 6.49 2.27 8.00
C ASP A 338 6.05 2.83 6.64
N GLY A 339 4.74 3.03 6.46
CA GLY A 339 4.19 3.61 5.24
C GLY A 339 4.86 4.93 4.79
N PRO A 340 5.18 5.87 5.70
CA PRO A 340 5.90 7.10 5.38
C PRO A 340 7.29 6.93 4.75
N PHE A 341 7.91 5.75 4.83
CA PHE A 341 9.21 5.46 4.20
C PHE A 341 9.08 5.04 2.73
N ILE A 342 7.92 4.55 2.29
CA ILE A 342 7.73 4.02 0.92
C ILE A 342 8.22 4.99 -0.16
N PRO A 343 7.93 6.31 -0.12
CA PRO A 343 8.37 7.23 -1.16
C PRO A 343 9.89 7.34 -1.30
N VAL A 344 10.67 7.04 -0.26
CA VAL A 344 12.14 7.13 -0.30
C VAL A 344 12.83 5.79 -0.57
N ILE A 345 12.07 4.69 -0.58
CA ILE A 345 12.62 3.34 -0.81
C ILE A 345 13.23 3.24 -2.21
N SER A 346 12.64 3.87 -3.23
CA SER A 346 13.17 3.83 -4.61
C SER A 346 14.61 4.37 -4.67
N VAL A 347 14.90 5.47 -3.96
CA VAL A 347 16.26 6.02 -3.90
C VAL A 347 17.18 5.12 -3.08
N ALA A 348 16.71 4.56 -1.96
CA ALA A 348 17.52 3.64 -1.17
C ALA A 348 17.89 2.38 -1.98
N VAL A 349 16.97 1.88 -2.80
CA VAL A 349 17.21 0.78 -3.75
C VAL A 349 18.24 1.19 -4.79
N LEU A 350 18.08 2.35 -5.43
CA LEU A 350 19.05 2.87 -6.43
C LEU A 350 20.46 2.93 -5.83
N VAL A 351 20.61 3.53 -4.64
CA VAL A 351 21.90 3.65 -3.96
C VAL A 351 22.52 2.29 -3.67
N ARG A 352 21.73 1.32 -3.18
CA ARG A 352 22.22 -0.05 -2.93
C ARG A 352 22.63 -0.77 -4.22
N ARG A 353 21.95 -0.51 -5.35
CA ARG A 353 22.34 -1.03 -6.67
C ARG A 353 23.66 -0.42 -7.16
N LEU A 354 23.86 0.90 -6.99
CA LEU A 354 25.14 1.56 -7.29
C LEU A 354 26.29 0.96 -6.50
N LEU A 355 26.09 0.75 -5.19
CA LEU A 355 27.05 0.07 -4.31
C LEU A 355 27.32 -1.39 -4.69
N ALA A 356 26.43 -2.02 -5.46
CA ALA A 356 26.62 -3.36 -6.02
C ALA A 356 27.21 -3.33 -7.46
N GLY A 357 27.65 -2.16 -7.95
CA GLY A 357 28.18 -1.98 -9.29
C GLY A 357 27.12 -1.96 -10.40
N GLN A 358 25.84 -1.88 -10.06
CA GLN A 358 24.73 -1.86 -11.01
C GLN A 358 24.29 -0.42 -11.26
N ARG A 359 25.00 0.27 -12.16
CA ARG A 359 24.69 1.66 -12.52
C ARG A 359 23.61 1.74 -13.61
N PRO A 360 22.64 2.67 -13.50
CA PRO A 360 21.71 2.98 -14.59
C PRO A 360 22.44 3.42 -15.86
N ALA A 361 21.81 3.23 -17.01
CA ALA A 361 22.35 3.73 -18.27
C ALA A 361 22.42 5.28 -18.24
N PRO A 362 23.48 5.89 -18.81
CA PRO A 362 23.57 7.34 -18.94
C PRO A 362 22.37 7.97 -19.66
N GLY A 363 22.07 9.21 -19.31
CA GLY A 363 20.95 9.99 -19.85
C GLY A 363 19.98 10.49 -18.77
N ALA A 364 19.11 11.40 -19.19
CA ALA A 364 18.13 12.06 -18.34
C ALA A 364 16.72 11.58 -18.69
N ARG A 365 16.00 11.01 -17.71
CA ARG A 365 14.66 10.44 -17.96
C ARG A 365 13.85 10.27 -16.67
N PRO A 366 12.51 10.13 -16.77
CA PRO A 366 11.70 9.68 -15.65
C PRO A 366 12.18 8.33 -15.12
N ALA A 367 12.08 8.10 -13.81
CA ALA A 367 12.46 6.85 -13.16
C ALA A 367 11.48 5.69 -13.39
N ALA A 368 10.44 5.92 -14.21
CA ALA A 368 9.44 4.93 -14.59
C ALA A 368 10.11 3.79 -15.36
N GLY A 369 10.14 2.59 -14.77
CA GLY A 369 10.76 1.39 -15.36
C GLY A 369 12.26 1.22 -15.10
N GLU A 370 12.89 2.09 -14.28
CA GLU A 370 14.32 1.96 -13.95
C GLU A 370 14.59 0.89 -12.87
N LEU A 371 13.61 0.64 -12.00
CA LEU A 371 13.70 -0.28 -10.88
C LEU A 371 12.70 -1.42 -11.04
N ARG A 372 13.07 -2.62 -10.59
CA ARG A 372 12.20 -3.80 -10.67
C ARG A 372 11.38 -3.94 -9.40
N LEU A 373 10.19 -4.53 -9.49
CA LEU A 373 9.35 -4.79 -8.32
C LEU A 373 10.08 -5.64 -7.27
N ASP A 374 10.87 -6.63 -7.70
CA ASP A 374 11.67 -7.49 -6.81
C ASP A 374 12.65 -6.69 -5.94
N ASP A 375 13.20 -5.59 -6.47
CA ASP A 375 14.10 -4.71 -5.71
C ASP A 375 13.35 -4.02 -4.56
N PHE A 376 12.10 -3.61 -4.82
CA PHE A 376 11.21 -3.04 -3.81
C PHE A 376 10.76 -4.08 -2.79
N GLU A 377 10.36 -5.27 -3.23
CA GLU A 377 9.93 -6.35 -2.34
C GLU A 377 11.05 -6.79 -1.39
N ALA A 378 12.30 -6.85 -1.87
CA ALA A 378 13.46 -7.09 -1.02
C ALA A 378 13.63 -5.98 0.03
N ALA A 379 13.43 -4.71 -0.36
CA ALA A 379 13.48 -3.59 0.56
C ALA A 379 12.32 -3.57 1.58
N PHE A 380 11.13 -4.01 1.18
CA PHE A 380 9.93 -4.06 2.03
C PHE A 380 10.04 -5.06 3.19
N ARG A 381 10.87 -6.12 3.07
CA ARG A 381 11.03 -7.17 4.11
C ARG A 381 11.42 -6.65 5.49
N ARG A 382 12.06 -5.47 5.57
CA ARG A 382 12.43 -4.85 6.84
C ARG A 382 11.28 -4.06 7.49
N PHE A 383 10.16 -3.91 6.81
CA PHE A 383 9.01 -3.13 7.23
C PHE A 383 7.78 -4.02 7.40
N SER A 384 6.79 -3.52 8.13
CA SER A 384 5.43 -4.06 8.24
C SER A 384 4.63 -3.75 6.97
N ILE A 385 5.15 -4.18 5.83
CA ILE A 385 4.57 -3.95 4.50
C ILE A 385 4.21 -5.31 3.90
N THR A 386 2.95 -5.46 3.48
CA THR A 386 2.49 -6.63 2.74
C THR A 386 2.06 -6.21 1.34
N THR A 387 2.54 -6.94 0.34
CA THR A 387 2.22 -6.71 -1.08
C THR A 387 1.67 -7.96 -1.75
N GLY A 388 1.05 -7.80 -2.91
CA GLY A 388 0.80 -8.90 -3.82
C GLY A 388 -0.16 -8.54 -4.95
N ILE A 389 -0.22 -9.44 -5.93
CA ILE A 389 -1.01 -9.27 -7.15
C ILE A 389 -2.29 -10.11 -7.05
N ARG A 390 -3.40 -9.51 -7.45
CA ARG A 390 -4.69 -10.18 -7.67
C ARG A 390 -5.03 -10.13 -9.15
N THR A 391 -5.54 -11.23 -9.67
CA THR A 391 -5.96 -11.34 -11.06
C THR A 391 -7.39 -11.84 -11.13
N GLU A 392 -8.21 -11.18 -11.94
CA GLU A 392 -9.61 -11.52 -12.20
C GLU A 392 -9.76 -11.76 -13.70
N CYS A 393 -9.98 -13.02 -14.08
CA CYS A 393 -10.26 -13.46 -15.44
C CYS A 393 -11.73 -13.86 -15.59
N GLU A 394 -12.35 -13.53 -16.71
CA GLU A 394 -13.77 -13.82 -16.98
C GLU A 394 -14.12 -15.33 -16.99
N ALA A 395 -13.15 -16.22 -17.26
CA ALA A 395 -13.43 -17.63 -17.54
C ALA A 395 -13.11 -18.63 -16.42
N ASP A 396 -12.36 -18.26 -15.40
CA ASP A 396 -11.86 -19.22 -14.40
C ASP A 396 -12.57 -19.02 -13.07
N ARG A 397 -13.72 -19.69 -12.91
CA ARG A 397 -14.42 -19.70 -11.62
C ARG A 397 -13.62 -20.54 -10.64
N GLN A 398 -13.04 -19.89 -9.64
CA GLN A 398 -12.23 -20.55 -8.62
C GLN A 398 -13.08 -20.94 -7.40
N PRO A 399 -12.62 -21.90 -6.58
CA PRO A 399 -13.17 -22.12 -5.24
C PRO A 399 -13.19 -20.81 -4.42
N LEU A 400 -14.19 -20.65 -3.56
CA LEU A 400 -14.44 -19.40 -2.83
C LEU A 400 -13.21 -18.89 -2.07
N TYR A 401 -12.54 -19.78 -1.35
CA TYR A 401 -11.35 -19.43 -0.58
C TYR A 401 -10.17 -19.07 -1.46
N ARG A 402 -10.03 -19.71 -2.63
CA ARG A 402 -8.99 -19.36 -3.61
C ARG A 402 -9.26 -17.99 -4.24
N GLU A 403 -10.52 -17.67 -4.53
CA GLU A 403 -10.92 -16.35 -5.03
C GLU A 403 -10.61 -15.24 -4.02
N ILE A 404 -10.94 -15.45 -2.72
CA ILE A 404 -10.69 -14.46 -1.67
C ILE A 404 -9.19 -14.33 -1.34
N LEU A 405 -8.47 -15.45 -1.19
CA LEU A 405 -7.06 -15.44 -0.82
C LEU A 405 -6.13 -15.07 -2.00
N GLY A 406 -6.55 -15.29 -3.25
CA GLY A 406 -5.69 -15.13 -4.42
C GLY A 406 -4.45 -16.01 -4.33
N SER A 407 -3.28 -15.47 -4.69
CA SER A 407 -2.00 -16.18 -4.60
C SER A 407 -1.64 -16.63 -3.18
N ALA A 408 -2.24 -16.04 -2.13
CA ALA A 408 -2.00 -16.48 -0.76
C ALA A 408 -2.59 -17.87 -0.45
N PHE A 409 -3.48 -18.40 -1.31
CA PHE A 409 -4.00 -19.75 -1.17
C PHE A 409 -2.88 -20.81 -1.24
N GLU A 410 -1.84 -20.57 -2.04
CA GLU A 410 -0.71 -21.49 -2.21
C GLU A 410 0.17 -21.59 -0.95
N ARG A 411 0.05 -20.63 -0.04
CA ARG A 411 0.76 -20.62 1.26
C ARG A 411 -0.03 -21.31 2.37
N LEU A 412 -1.26 -21.77 2.10
CA LEU A 412 -2.03 -22.48 3.10
C LEU A 412 -1.37 -23.83 3.42
N PRO A 413 -1.44 -24.29 4.69
CA PRO A 413 -1.07 -25.64 5.03
C PRO A 413 -1.84 -26.67 4.18
N PRO A 414 -1.21 -27.76 3.71
CA PRO A 414 -1.85 -28.77 2.89
C PRO A 414 -3.22 -29.24 3.40
N ALA A 415 -3.37 -29.54 4.69
CA ALA A 415 -4.64 -30.00 5.25
C ALA A 415 -5.74 -28.93 5.18
N VAL A 416 -5.38 -27.66 5.39
CA VAL A 416 -6.29 -26.50 5.28
C VAL A 416 -6.66 -26.25 3.83
N ALA A 417 -5.69 -26.29 2.91
CA ALA A 417 -5.93 -26.14 1.48
C ALA A 417 -6.86 -27.24 0.94
N VAL A 418 -6.70 -28.48 1.40
CA VAL A 418 -7.58 -29.60 1.03
C VAL A 418 -9.00 -29.35 1.50
N ILE A 419 -9.24 -28.86 2.72
CA ILE A 419 -10.61 -28.51 3.17
C ILE A 419 -11.23 -27.43 2.27
N HIS A 420 -10.43 -26.48 1.77
CA HIS A 420 -10.90 -25.32 1.01
C HIS A 420 -10.79 -25.40 -0.52
N ALA A 421 -10.46 -26.58 -1.07
CA ALA A 421 -10.28 -26.76 -2.52
C ALA A 421 -11.57 -26.66 -3.38
N GLY A 422 -12.73 -26.38 -2.80
CA GLY A 422 -14.04 -26.28 -3.46
C GLY A 422 -14.75 -27.61 -3.72
N GLY A 423 -15.98 -27.54 -4.23
CA GLY A 423 -16.80 -28.73 -4.55
C GLY A 423 -17.53 -29.35 -3.35
N ALA A 424 -18.29 -30.41 -3.62
CA ALA A 424 -19.10 -31.11 -2.61
C ALA A 424 -18.27 -32.16 -1.86
N ARG A 425 -18.11 -32.02 -0.54
CA ARG A 425 -17.23 -32.85 0.29
C ARG A 425 -17.81 -33.08 1.68
N THR A 426 -17.34 -34.11 2.34
CA THR A 426 -17.64 -34.40 3.74
C THR A 426 -16.32 -34.58 4.49
N ALA A 427 -16.24 -34.02 5.69
CA ALA A 427 -15.13 -34.23 6.60
C ALA A 427 -15.68 -34.63 7.97
N SER A 428 -15.02 -35.58 8.63
CA SER A 428 -15.44 -36.11 9.93
C SER A 428 -14.29 -36.12 10.93
N GLY A 429 -14.63 -36.04 12.22
CA GLY A 429 -13.65 -36.03 13.30
C GLY A 429 -14.26 -35.80 14.67
N GLN A 430 -13.50 -35.18 15.57
CA GLN A 430 -13.89 -34.95 16.96
C GLN A 430 -13.71 -33.50 17.38
N ALA A 431 -14.60 -33.02 18.25
CA ALA A 431 -14.61 -31.67 18.75
C ALA A 431 -14.81 -31.63 20.28
N ARG A 432 -14.08 -30.75 20.93
CA ARG A 432 -14.30 -30.29 22.30
C ARG A 432 -15.11 -29.00 22.24
N ILE A 433 -16.20 -28.92 23.00
CA ILE A 433 -17.10 -27.76 23.03
C ILE A 433 -17.20 -27.22 24.46
N GLU A 434 -16.85 -25.96 24.63
CA GLU A 434 -16.99 -25.20 25.86
C GLU A 434 -18.08 -24.13 25.69
N ARG A 435 -18.88 -23.91 26.73
CA ARG A 435 -19.99 -22.94 26.73
C ARG A 435 -19.78 -21.84 27.76
N GLY A 436 -20.19 -20.63 27.38
CA GLY A 436 -20.32 -19.51 28.29
C GLY A 436 -21.27 -19.77 29.46
N GLY A 437 -20.87 -19.36 30.66
CA GLY A 437 -21.71 -19.43 31.86
C GLY A 437 -22.81 -18.36 31.93
N GLY A 438 -22.66 -17.24 31.19
CA GLY A 438 -23.57 -16.09 31.26
C GLY A 438 -24.94 -16.32 30.64
N TRP A 439 -25.98 -15.66 31.17
CA TRP A 439 -27.35 -15.81 30.68
C TRP A 439 -27.54 -15.33 29.23
N LEU A 440 -26.91 -14.21 28.86
CA LEU A 440 -26.89 -13.69 27.48
C LEU A 440 -26.20 -14.66 26.53
N ALA A 441 -25.06 -15.23 26.95
CA ALA A 441 -24.35 -16.25 26.18
C ALA A 441 -25.24 -17.48 25.92
N ARG A 442 -26.00 -17.95 26.93
CA ARG A 442 -26.95 -19.07 26.77
C ARG A 442 -28.13 -18.75 25.85
N LEU A 443 -28.61 -17.50 25.85
CA LEU A 443 -29.68 -17.08 24.94
C LEU A 443 -29.20 -17.05 23.49
N VAL A 444 -28.05 -16.41 23.22
CA VAL A 444 -27.43 -16.36 21.88
C VAL A 444 -27.10 -17.76 21.40
N ALA A 445 -26.55 -18.59 22.28
CA ALA A 445 -26.26 -20.00 22.05
C ALA A 445 -27.46 -20.80 21.53
N ARG A 446 -28.64 -20.61 22.14
CA ARG A 446 -29.88 -21.28 21.74
C ARG A 446 -30.43 -20.73 20.44
N LEU A 447 -30.38 -19.41 20.25
CA LEU A 447 -30.91 -18.76 19.05
C LEU A 447 -30.14 -19.17 17.78
N ILE A 448 -28.82 -19.33 17.89
CA ILE A 448 -27.97 -19.78 16.77
C ILE A 448 -27.98 -21.31 16.61
N GLY A 449 -28.40 -22.05 17.64
CA GLY A 449 -28.44 -23.52 17.62
C GLY A 449 -27.06 -24.17 17.81
N PHE A 450 -26.16 -23.53 18.55
CA PHE A 450 -24.86 -24.11 18.86
C PHE A 450 -25.03 -25.39 19.73
N PRO A 451 -24.08 -26.35 19.68
CA PRO A 451 -24.18 -27.62 20.41
C PRO A 451 -23.98 -27.49 21.93
N ALA A 452 -24.35 -28.51 22.71
CA ALA A 452 -24.08 -28.55 24.16
C ALA A 452 -22.57 -28.67 24.46
N ALA A 453 -22.16 -28.32 25.68
CA ALA A 453 -20.78 -28.53 26.11
C ALA A 453 -20.48 -30.03 26.21
N GLY A 454 -19.28 -30.43 25.80
CA GLY A 454 -18.88 -31.84 25.77
C GLY A 454 -17.42 -32.01 25.35
N GLU A 455 -16.82 -33.10 25.83
CA GLU A 455 -15.51 -33.59 25.38
C GLU A 455 -15.74 -34.66 24.31
N ASP A 456 -14.85 -34.73 23.31
CA ASP A 456 -14.85 -35.74 22.23
C ASP A 456 -16.18 -35.93 21.48
N VAL A 457 -16.89 -34.83 21.20
CA VAL A 457 -18.14 -34.84 20.45
C VAL A 457 -17.86 -35.15 18.97
N PRO A 458 -18.51 -36.17 18.36
CA PRO A 458 -18.33 -36.47 16.95
C PRO A 458 -18.83 -35.29 16.10
N VAL A 459 -18.00 -34.85 15.16
CA VAL A 459 -18.31 -33.75 14.24
C VAL A 459 -18.25 -34.23 12.80
N THR A 460 -19.27 -33.84 12.02
CA THR A 460 -19.30 -34.01 10.58
C THR A 460 -19.59 -32.66 9.93
N VAL A 461 -18.75 -32.28 8.97
CA VAL A 461 -18.92 -31.05 8.20
C VAL A 461 -19.14 -31.42 6.74
N ARG A 462 -20.29 -31.03 6.21
CA ARG A 462 -20.62 -31.17 4.79
C ARG A 462 -20.52 -29.84 4.08
N PHE A 463 -19.71 -29.82 3.03
CA PHE A 463 -19.46 -28.69 2.15
C PHE A 463 -20.23 -28.90 0.86
N VAL A 464 -21.00 -27.89 0.42
CA VAL A 464 -21.69 -27.91 -0.87
C VAL A 464 -21.45 -26.58 -1.57
N ALA A 465 -20.78 -26.61 -2.72
CA ALA A 465 -20.60 -25.44 -3.56
C ALA A 465 -21.82 -25.23 -4.47
N GLU A 466 -22.46 -24.06 -4.37
CA GLU A 466 -23.57 -23.63 -5.23
C GLU A 466 -23.21 -22.29 -5.89
N GLY A 467 -22.65 -22.31 -7.09
CA GLY A 467 -22.36 -21.07 -7.82
C GLY A 467 -21.28 -20.20 -7.15
N ASP A 468 -21.65 -19.05 -6.58
CA ASP A 468 -20.76 -18.09 -5.88
C ASP A 468 -20.79 -18.24 -4.35
N ARG A 469 -21.46 -19.28 -3.84
CA ARG A 469 -21.59 -19.54 -2.41
C ARG A 469 -21.25 -20.97 -2.06
N GLU A 470 -20.75 -21.14 -0.84
CA GLU A 470 -20.55 -22.43 -0.21
C GLU A 470 -21.50 -22.58 0.96
N ILE A 471 -22.22 -23.69 1.00
CA ILE A 471 -23.12 -24.05 2.09
C ILE A 471 -22.39 -25.04 2.98
N TRP A 472 -22.20 -24.65 4.23
CA TRP A 472 -21.53 -25.45 5.24
C TRP A 472 -22.57 -25.94 6.24
N THR A 473 -22.75 -27.26 6.32
CA THR A 473 -23.60 -27.90 7.33
C THR A 473 -22.71 -28.60 8.33
N ARG A 474 -22.75 -28.15 9.60
CA ARG A 474 -21.91 -28.68 10.68
C ARG A 474 -22.82 -29.42 11.66
N THR A 475 -22.55 -30.70 11.85
CA THR A 475 -23.30 -31.59 12.75
C THR A 475 -22.38 -32.00 13.89
N PHE A 476 -22.75 -31.64 15.12
CA PHE A 476 -22.03 -31.95 16.36
C PHE A 476 -22.93 -32.82 17.24
N GLY A 477 -22.65 -34.13 17.30
CA GLY A 477 -23.60 -35.10 17.85
C GLY A 477 -24.95 -34.98 17.15
N ASP A 478 -26.02 -34.78 17.93
CA ASP A 478 -27.40 -34.65 17.39
C ASP A 478 -27.76 -33.24 16.91
N ASN A 479 -26.91 -32.23 17.14
CA ASN A 479 -27.19 -30.85 16.79
C ASN A 479 -26.56 -30.48 15.46
N SER A 480 -27.35 -29.90 14.54
CA SER A 480 -26.88 -29.43 13.25
C SER A 480 -27.21 -27.97 13.04
N PHE A 481 -26.25 -27.20 12.51
CA PHE A 481 -26.48 -25.85 12.04
C PHE A 481 -25.82 -25.61 10.68
N ARG A 482 -26.36 -24.65 9.95
CA ARG A 482 -25.96 -24.34 8.57
C ARG A 482 -25.54 -22.89 8.45
N SER A 483 -24.45 -22.65 7.72
CA SER A 483 -24.02 -21.32 7.29
C SER A 483 -23.88 -21.25 5.78
N ILE A 484 -24.02 -20.04 5.26
CA ILE A 484 -23.76 -19.74 3.85
C ILE A 484 -22.55 -18.81 3.80
N GLN A 485 -21.51 -19.22 3.10
CA GLN A 485 -20.30 -18.45 2.87
C GLN A 485 -20.27 -17.96 1.42
N LEU A 486 -19.90 -16.70 1.22
CA LEU A 486 -19.70 -16.10 -0.10
C LEU A 486 -18.70 -14.95 -0.01
N GLU A 487 -18.17 -14.48 -1.13
CA GLU A 487 -17.38 -13.24 -1.13
C GLU A 487 -18.30 -12.03 -0.89
N GLY A 488 -17.84 -11.10 -0.05
CA GLY A 488 -18.48 -9.81 0.10
C GLY A 488 -18.55 -9.02 -1.21
N LYS A 489 -19.55 -8.16 -1.36
CA LYS A 489 -19.77 -7.36 -2.59
C LYS A 489 -19.58 -5.87 -2.31
N GLY A 490 -19.18 -5.11 -3.33
CA GLY A 490 -19.04 -3.66 -3.25
C GLY A 490 -17.98 -3.23 -2.23
N ARG A 491 -18.39 -2.70 -1.07
CA ARG A 491 -17.48 -2.18 -0.03
C ARG A 491 -16.83 -3.27 0.81
N ASP A 492 -17.34 -4.49 0.74
CA ASP A 492 -16.85 -5.63 1.53
C ASP A 492 -16.13 -6.68 0.65
N ARG A 493 -15.75 -6.31 -0.57
CA ARG A 493 -15.03 -7.22 -1.47
C ARG A 493 -13.74 -7.72 -0.81
N HIS A 494 -13.32 -8.94 -1.16
CA HIS A 494 -12.16 -9.64 -0.57
C HIS A 494 -12.30 -9.99 0.91
N LEU A 495 -13.52 -9.88 1.47
CA LEU A 495 -13.88 -10.46 2.76
C LEU A 495 -14.79 -11.67 2.53
N LEU A 496 -14.58 -12.70 3.33
CA LEU A 496 -15.53 -13.79 3.46
C LEU A 496 -16.76 -13.28 4.21
N ALA A 497 -17.94 -13.36 3.60
CA ALA A 497 -19.21 -13.06 4.23
C ALA A 497 -19.87 -14.37 4.65
N GLU A 498 -19.87 -14.65 5.95
CA GLU A 498 -20.57 -15.80 6.53
C GLU A 498 -21.94 -15.38 7.07
N VAL A 499 -23.00 -16.04 6.58
CA VAL A 499 -24.39 -15.73 6.86
C VAL A 499 -24.99 -16.83 7.75
N PHE A 500 -25.52 -16.41 8.90
CA PHE A 500 -26.22 -17.24 9.87
C PHE A 500 -27.57 -16.57 10.21
N GLY A 501 -28.66 -17.03 9.59
CA GLY A 501 -29.98 -16.43 9.78
C GLY A 501 -29.98 -14.92 9.44
N PRO A 502 -30.37 -14.02 10.36
CA PRO A 502 -30.38 -12.57 10.12
C PRO A 502 -29.00 -11.92 10.21
N PHE A 503 -27.98 -12.66 10.66
CA PHE A 503 -26.62 -12.15 10.85
C PHE A 503 -25.74 -12.43 9.64
N ARG A 504 -24.90 -11.46 9.31
CA ARG A 504 -23.80 -11.61 8.35
C ARG A 504 -22.52 -11.11 8.98
N VAL A 505 -21.53 -11.98 9.12
CA VAL A 505 -20.19 -11.66 9.65
C VAL A 505 -19.24 -11.53 8.46
N LEU A 506 -18.46 -10.46 8.44
CA LEU A 506 -17.45 -10.18 7.41
C LEU A 506 -16.08 -10.49 8.00
N VAL A 507 -15.35 -11.39 7.36
CA VAL A 507 -14.12 -11.98 7.88
C VAL A 507 -13.00 -11.82 6.85
N ALA A 508 -11.83 -11.34 7.28
CA ALA A 508 -10.62 -11.38 6.51
C ALA A 508 -9.88 -12.70 6.76
N LEU A 509 -9.41 -13.33 5.69
CA LEU A 509 -8.65 -14.58 5.73
C LEU A 509 -7.15 -14.26 5.67
N VAL A 510 -6.41 -14.62 6.72
CA VAL A 510 -5.00 -14.25 6.89
C VAL A 510 -4.15 -15.50 7.18
N PRO A 511 -3.39 -16.01 6.21
CA PRO A 511 -2.41 -17.07 6.45
C PRO A 511 -1.26 -16.56 7.34
N GLU A 512 -1.01 -17.21 8.46
CA GLU A 512 0.06 -16.92 9.42
C GLU A 512 0.80 -18.20 9.80
N GLY A 513 1.97 -18.43 9.20
CA GLY A 513 2.75 -19.64 9.43
C GLY A 513 1.97 -20.90 9.04
N ASN A 514 1.69 -21.76 10.02
CA ASN A 514 0.90 -22.99 9.82
C ASN A 514 -0.60 -22.82 10.10
N LYS A 515 -1.09 -21.58 10.17
CA LYS A 515 -2.48 -21.23 10.51
C LYS A 515 -3.13 -20.39 9.41
N LEU A 516 -4.44 -20.52 9.25
CA LEU A 516 -5.30 -19.57 8.59
C LEU A 516 -6.15 -18.89 9.66
N ARG A 517 -5.90 -17.60 9.91
CA ARG A 517 -6.68 -16.81 10.87
C ARG A 517 -7.88 -16.15 10.19
N LEU A 518 -9.00 -16.17 10.91
CA LEU A 518 -10.26 -15.58 10.50
C LEU A 518 -10.49 -14.32 11.33
N VAL A 519 -10.20 -13.15 10.76
CA VAL A 519 -10.27 -11.86 11.45
C VAL A 519 -11.59 -11.16 11.15
N VAL A 520 -12.46 -10.98 12.14
CA VAL A 520 -13.73 -10.27 11.95
C VAL A 520 -13.48 -8.78 11.66
N ARG A 521 -14.00 -8.31 10.53
CA ARG A 521 -13.86 -6.93 10.04
C ARG A 521 -15.16 -6.14 10.06
N GLY A 522 -16.28 -6.82 10.20
CA GLY A 522 -17.59 -6.19 10.28
C GLY A 522 -18.68 -7.22 10.48
N TRP A 523 -19.87 -6.75 10.81
CA TRP A 523 -21.03 -7.60 10.95
C TRP A 523 -22.31 -6.80 10.75
N ARG A 524 -23.36 -7.50 10.36
CA ARG A 524 -24.66 -6.92 10.01
C ARG A 524 -25.79 -7.72 10.62
N PHE A 525 -26.88 -7.03 10.93
CA PHE A 525 -28.16 -7.61 11.29
C PHE A 525 -29.22 -7.11 10.30
N CYS A 526 -29.89 -8.04 9.60
CA CYS A 526 -30.87 -7.73 8.56
C CYS A 526 -30.36 -6.71 7.51
N GLY A 527 -29.06 -6.79 7.18
CA GLY A 527 -28.40 -5.89 6.22
C GLY A 527 -27.86 -4.58 6.80
N MET A 528 -28.22 -4.22 8.03
CA MET A 528 -27.74 -3.00 8.68
C MET A 528 -26.37 -3.24 9.34
N PRO A 529 -25.35 -2.38 9.10
CA PRO A 529 -24.05 -2.50 9.74
C PRO A 529 -24.15 -2.22 11.24
N LEU A 530 -23.59 -3.12 12.05
CA LEU A 530 -23.50 -2.98 13.49
C LEU A 530 -22.11 -2.49 13.92
N PRO A 531 -21.98 -1.78 15.07
CA PRO A 531 -20.69 -1.35 15.59
C PRO A 531 -19.75 -2.53 15.83
N LEU A 532 -18.50 -2.42 15.42
CA LEU A 532 -17.52 -3.52 15.50
C LEU A 532 -17.21 -3.93 16.94
N PHE A 533 -17.27 -3.01 17.91
CA PHE A 533 -17.04 -3.34 19.33
C PHE A 533 -18.11 -4.27 19.91
N LEU A 534 -19.25 -4.44 19.24
CA LEU A 534 -20.29 -5.38 19.62
C LEU A 534 -20.19 -6.72 18.85
N ALA A 535 -19.29 -6.80 17.87
CA ALA A 535 -19.14 -7.98 17.03
C ALA A 535 -18.71 -9.20 17.85
N PRO A 536 -19.06 -10.42 17.41
CA PRO A 536 -18.46 -11.63 17.94
C PRO A 536 -16.93 -11.54 17.78
N GLY A 537 -16.23 -11.49 18.90
CA GLY A 537 -14.78 -11.59 18.99
C GLY A 537 -14.36 -12.99 19.46
N GLY A 538 -13.07 -13.12 19.80
CA GLY A 538 -12.43 -14.39 20.11
C GLY A 538 -11.40 -14.76 19.03
N GLU A 539 -10.50 -15.68 19.37
CA GLU A 539 -9.56 -16.21 18.39
C GLU A 539 -10.28 -17.25 17.51
N THR A 540 -10.20 -17.06 16.19
CA THR A 540 -10.67 -18.05 15.22
C THR A 540 -9.56 -18.34 14.23
N TYR A 541 -9.12 -19.59 14.17
CA TYR A 541 -8.10 -20.03 13.23
C TYR A 541 -8.27 -21.52 12.88
N GLU A 542 -7.73 -21.86 11.73
CA GLU A 542 -7.60 -23.22 11.24
C GLU A 542 -6.12 -23.51 11.09
N GLU A 543 -5.67 -24.71 11.43
CA GLU A 543 -4.25 -25.07 11.37
C GLU A 543 -4.06 -26.50 10.89
N GLU A 544 -2.86 -26.81 10.44
CA GLU A 544 -2.44 -28.19 10.27
C GLU A 544 -1.65 -28.64 11.49
N ARG A 545 -2.05 -29.77 12.07
CA ARG A 545 -1.32 -30.43 13.15
C ARG A 545 -1.37 -31.93 12.93
N ASP A 546 -0.21 -32.58 13.01
CA ASP A 546 -0.07 -34.02 12.81
C ASP A 546 -0.67 -34.52 11.47
N GLY A 547 -0.57 -33.70 10.41
CA GLY A 547 -1.11 -33.98 9.08
C GLY A 547 -2.65 -33.90 8.98
N ARG A 548 -3.33 -33.38 10.01
CA ARG A 548 -4.79 -33.24 10.06
C ARG A 548 -5.18 -31.78 10.10
N PHE A 549 -6.40 -31.50 9.64
CA PHE A 549 -7.01 -30.20 9.79
C PHE A 549 -7.50 -30.04 11.23
N HIS A 550 -7.03 -29.00 11.91
CA HIS A 550 -7.51 -28.59 13.21
C HIS A 550 -8.22 -27.24 13.10
N PHE A 551 -9.34 -27.10 13.81
CA PHE A 551 -10.05 -25.83 13.92
C PHE A 551 -10.08 -25.37 15.38
N HIS A 552 -9.97 -24.07 15.55
CA HIS A 552 -10.19 -23.38 16.80
C HIS A 552 -11.14 -22.22 16.52
N VAL A 553 -12.36 -22.29 17.07
CA VAL A 553 -13.36 -21.23 16.93
C VAL A 553 -13.79 -20.78 18.31
N GLU A 554 -13.40 -19.58 18.68
CA GLU A 554 -13.86 -18.90 19.86
C GLU A 554 -14.80 -17.75 19.46
N ILE A 555 -16.01 -17.77 20.02
CA ILE A 555 -17.01 -16.73 19.85
C ILE A 555 -17.35 -16.17 21.22
N GLY A 556 -17.07 -14.88 21.40
CA GLY A 556 -17.39 -14.12 22.61
C GLY A 556 -17.67 -12.65 22.29
N GLY A 557 -17.96 -11.86 23.30
CA GLY A 557 -18.16 -10.42 23.13
C GLY A 557 -18.13 -9.68 24.46
N PRO A 558 -17.96 -8.35 24.46
CA PRO A 558 -17.81 -7.57 25.69
C PRO A 558 -19.02 -7.70 26.64
N LEU A 559 -20.22 -7.85 26.07
CA LEU A 559 -21.46 -7.97 26.84
C LEU A 559 -21.80 -9.42 27.24
N THR A 560 -21.38 -10.40 26.44
CA THR A 560 -21.77 -11.80 26.61
C THR A 560 -20.73 -12.62 27.35
N GLY A 561 -19.48 -12.13 27.43
CA GLY A 561 -18.33 -12.99 27.70
C GLY A 561 -18.16 -14.04 26.61
N LEU A 562 -17.49 -15.15 26.93
CA LEU A 562 -17.45 -16.33 26.07
C LEU A 562 -18.87 -16.82 25.81
N VAL A 563 -19.23 -17.04 24.54
CA VAL A 563 -20.51 -17.67 24.14
C VAL A 563 -20.30 -19.15 23.90
N VAL A 564 -19.34 -19.47 23.04
CA VAL A 564 -18.94 -20.84 22.72
C VAL A 564 -17.49 -20.85 22.28
N ARG A 565 -16.74 -21.88 22.68
CA ARG A 565 -15.46 -22.24 22.09
C ARG A 565 -15.57 -23.68 21.62
N TYR A 566 -15.24 -23.95 20.37
CA TYR A 566 -15.09 -25.32 19.91
C TYR A 566 -13.76 -25.51 19.21
N THR A 567 -13.06 -26.57 19.64
CA THR A 567 -11.74 -26.95 19.14
C THR A 567 -11.76 -28.40 18.74
N GLY A 568 -11.17 -28.77 17.62
CA GLY A 568 -11.23 -30.15 17.17
C GLY A 568 -10.39 -30.38 15.94
N TRP A 569 -10.55 -31.57 15.37
CA TRP A 569 -9.89 -31.97 14.14
C TRP A 569 -10.86 -32.64 13.18
N LEU A 570 -10.56 -32.55 11.88
CA LEU A 570 -11.32 -33.17 10.80
C LEU A 570 -10.37 -33.89 9.84
N VAL A 571 -10.86 -34.96 9.22
CA VAL A 571 -10.26 -35.65 8.09
C VAL A 571 -11.29 -35.67 6.96
N VAL A 572 -10.85 -35.29 5.75
CA VAL A 572 -11.70 -35.35 4.55
C VAL A 572 -11.87 -36.81 4.13
N GLU A 573 -13.12 -37.18 3.84
CA GLU A 573 -13.50 -38.53 3.39
C GLU A 573 -13.15 -38.81 1.93
#